data_AF-A0A2R7Y753-F1
#
_entry.id   AF-A0A2R7Y753-F1
#
_cell.length_a   1.000
_cell.length_b   1.000
_cell.length_c   1.000
_cell.angle_alpha   90.00
_cell.angle_beta   90.00
_cell.angle_gamma   90.00
#
_symmetry.space_group_name_H-M   'P 1'
#
loop_
_entity.id
_entity.type
_entity.pdbx_description
1 polymer ?
#
loop_
_entity_poly.entity_id
_entity_poly.type
_entity_poly.pdbx_seq_one_letter_code
_entity_poly.pdbx_strand_id
1 'polypeptide(L)'
;MDAGEVKYLIRSLWPMYWRQLNLGAIARFTLIGDLKGEKRKAMEHKAYFSIEAFKKEFLERTKSSVAEVYGSLSFVKPTEPNALTVCEKGGGWTPVKYVFAFDIDSDENDLSNLRPVYEAYEILKSWGVEPTIKLSGGGIHMTFLPRIDFDAKVLEELPKANQFLASLIERKLGGKIKFCRKIYDLTHLFRLTLSWHGGRELFAIPIKPEMLLNHNIEDLRNLGKDLDYVRKVKDERLRLFGGVSDEAKFITILDLALPRGYDLKVKAVVVKEGRKDVKVSSGWHVAEDPILGRFEYDGRLEGYGWVKALVEKSCLLVDGRNTMCWLILPEAVVKGIITEEEAKEYIRKSVEAYPDPETPVEHYIRKFEYELGRQRRREYGLPTWRSLIIERKKIPNAREWSNEPIDEYYIHVKYPILLALHQKSLVKLTKEQLTTLKQKIEGERWKLLQI
;
A
#
# COMPACT_ATOMS: atom_id res chain seq x y z
N MET A 1 3.08 19.47 -30.59
CA MET A 1 2.11 19.08 -29.55
C MET A 1 1.30 20.32 -29.22
N ASP A 2 -0.03 20.26 -29.16
CA ASP A 2 -0.83 21.44 -28.82
C ASP A 2 -0.64 21.79 -27.34
N ALA A 3 -0.15 23.01 -27.08
CA ALA A 3 0.09 23.52 -25.72
C ALA A 3 -1.20 23.58 -24.89
N GLY A 4 -2.36 23.79 -25.54
CA GLY A 4 -3.66 23.77 -24.89
C GLY A 4 -4.01 22.38 -24.34
N GLU A 5 -3.85 21.35 -25.18
CA GLU A 5 -4.09 19.96 -24.79
C GLU A 5 -3.13 19.45 -23.71
N VAL A 6 -1.84 19.76 -23.82
CA VAL A 6 -0.83 19.39 -22.81
C VAL A 6 -1.20 19.97 -21.46
N LYS A 7 -1.57 21.25 -21.42
CA LYS A 7 -1.98 21.95 -20.20
C LYS A 7 -3.26 21.35 -19.62
N TYR A 8 -4.25 21.04 -20.45
CA TYR A 8 -5.48 20.37 -20.01
C TYR A 8 -5.17 19.00 -19.38
N LEU A 9 -4.32 18.20 -20.03
CA LEU A 9 -3.92 16.89 -19.55
C LEU A 9 -3.17 16.98 -18.21
N ILE A 10 -2.18 17.87 -18.09
CA ILE A 10 -1.46 18.16 -16.83
C ILE A 10 -2.45 18.50 -15.73
N ARG A 11 -3.39 19.41 -15.99
CA ARG A 11 -4.41 19.81 -15.00
C ARG A 11 -5.25 18.61 -14.55
N SER A 12 -5.58 17.69 -15.46
CA SER A 12 -6.37 16.49 -15.14
C SER A 12 -5.60 15.44 -14.32
N LEU A 13 -4.27 15.54 -14.22
CA LEU A 13 -3.40 14.56 -13.56
C LEU A 13 -3.15 14.85 -12.07
N TRP A 14 -3.69 15.95 -11.52
CA TRP A 14 -3.55 16.30 -10.10
C TRP A 14 -3.89 15.15 -9.13
N PRO A 15 -4.91 14.28 -9.35
CA PRO A 15 -5.18 13.17 -8.43
C PRO A 15 -4.05 12.14 -8.41
N MET A 16 -3.36 11.96 -9.54
CA MET A 16 -2.23 11.03 -9.66
C MET A 16 -0.98 11.55 -8.99
N TYR A 17 -0.75 12.86 -9.02
CA TYR A 17 0.32 13.48 -8.25
C TYR A 17 0.04 13.39 -6.76
N TRP A 18 -1.19 13.66 -6.32
CA TRP A 18 -1.58 13.54 -4.91
C TRP A 18 -1.28 12.14 -4.34
N ARG A 19 -1.63 11.06 -5.05
CA ARG A 19 -1.34 9.68 -4.62
C ARG A 19 0.15 9.34 -4.52
N GLN A 20 1.03 10.08 -5.21
CA GLN A 20 2.48 9.93 -5.12
C GLN A 20 3.10 10.79 -4.01
N LEU A 21 2.40 11.83 -3.56
CA LEU A 21 2.90 12.85 -2.65
C LEU A 21 2.40 12.66 -1.23
N ASN A 22 1.23 12.05 -1.04
CA ASN A 22 0.59 11.95 0.26
C ASN A 22 0.07 10.52 0.51
N LEU A 23 0.35 9.98 1.71
CA LEU A 23 -0.09 8.65 2.15
C LEU A 23 -0.93 8.75 3.45
N GLY A 24 -1.79 9.75 3.53
CA GLY A 24 -2.59 10.08 4.70
C GLY A 24 -1.90 11.11 5.58
N ALA A 25 -1.39 10.68 6.74
CA ALA A 25 -0.78 11.57 7.73
C ALA A 25 0.66 12.02 7.39
N ILE A 26 1.23 11.51 6.29
CA ILE A 26 2.60 11.82 5.85
C ILE A 26 2.59 12.32 4.40
N ALA A 27 3.50 13.23 4.10
CA ALA A 27 3.59 13.88 2.79
C ALA A 27 5.05 14.03 2.33
N ARG A 28 5.27 14.12 1.02
CA ARG A 28 6.57 14.45 0.43
C ARG A 28 6.68 15.96 0.23
N PHE A 29 7.89 16.50 0.38
CA PHE A 29 8.15 17.83 -0.14
C PHE A 29 7.94 17.84 -1.64
N THR A 30 7.17 18.79 -2.11
CA THR A 30 6.72 18.89 -3.48
C THR A 30 7.23 20.20 -4.07
N LEU A 31 7.67 20.11 -5.33
CA LEU A 31 7.94 21.27 -6.17
C LEU A 31 6.96 21.23 -7.34
N ILE A 32 6.28 22.35 -7.57
CA ILE A 32 5.36 22.56 -8.69
C ILE A 32 5.80 23.84 -9.40
N GLY A 33 6.20 23.75 -10.66
CA GLY A 33 6.58 24.96 -11.41
C GLY A 33 7.07 24.71 -12.82
N ASP A 34 7.18 25.80 -13.57
CA ASP A 34 7.83 25.81 -14.87
C ASP A 34 9.35 26.01 -14.67
N LEU A 35 10.14 24.98 -14.95
CA LEU A 35 11.58 24.98 -14.72
C LEU A 35 12.40 25.56 -15.89
N LYS A 36 11.74 26.07 -16.95
CA LYS A 36 12.39 26.64 -18.13
C LYS A 36 12.66 28.16 -18.04
N GLY A 37 12.67 28.76 -16.85
CA GLY A 37 13.01 30.18 -16.64
C GLY A 37 13.97 30.46 -15.45
N GLU A 38 14.52 31.68 -15.40
CA GLU A 38 15.48 32.19 -14.38
C GLU A 38 14.97 32.23 -12.93
N LYS A 39 13.73 31.78 -12.67
CA LYS A 39 13.09 31.79 -11.34
C LYS A 39 13.32 30.50 -10.53
N ARG A 40 14.43 29.79 -10.75
CA ARG A 40 14.83 28.64 -9.90
C ARG A 40 15.03 29.01 -8.43
N LYS A 41 15.35 30.27 -8.12
CA LYS A 41 15.81 30.72 -6.79
C LYS A 41 14.70 30.95 -5.75
N ALA A 42 13.41 30.97 -6.13
CA ALA A 42 12.31 31.35 -5.23
C ALA A 42 11.24 30.26 -5.04
N MET A 43 11.47 29.03 -5.50
CA MET A 43 10.45 27.98 -5.38
C MET A 43 10.58 27.24 -4.05
N GLU A 44 9.63 27.49 -3.16
CA GLU A 44 9.52 26.83 -1.86
C GLU A 44 9.12 25.36 -2.02
N HIS A 45 9.90 24.48 -1.39
CA HIS A 45 9.57 23.06 -1.31
C HIS A 45 8.53 22.88 -0.21
N LYS A 46 7.31 22.48 -0.60
CA LYS A 46 6.16 22.39 0.30
C LYS A 46 5.65 20.96 0.42
N ALA A 47 5.44 20.47 1.64
CA ALA A 47 4.74 19.23 1.91
C ALA A 47 3.27 19.53 2.18
N TYR A 48 2.36 18.92 1.42
CA TYR A 48 0.92 19.16 1.53
C TYR A 48 0.23 18.01 2.28
N PHE A 49 -0.47 18.35 3.35
CA PHE A 49 -1.21 17.38 4.19
C PHE A 49 -2.73 17.44 3.95
N SER A 50 -3.22 18.45 3.23
CA SER A 50 -4.60 18.57 2.74
C SER A 50 -4.65 18.46 1.22
N ILE A 51 -5.58 17.65 0.72
CA ILE A 51 -5.84 17.49 -0.71
C ILE A 51 -6.36 18.79 -1.34
N GLU A 52 -7.17 19.55 -0.59
CA GLU A 52 -7.71 20.85 -1.00
C GLU A 52 -6.59 21.87 -1.16
N ALA A 53 -5.66 21.93 -0.20
CA ALA A 53 -4.50 22.82 -0.26
C ALA A 53 -3.61 22.52 -1.47
N PHE A 54 -3.28 21.24 -1.67
CA PHE A 54 -2.51 20.80 -2.85
C PHE A 54 -3.22 21.12 -4.15
N LYS A 55 -4.51 20.77 -4.26
CA LYS A 55 -5.30 20.99 -5.48
C LYS A 55 -5.40 22.47 -5.82
N LYS A 56 -5.63 23.34 -4.83
CA LYS A 56 -5.68 24.80 -5.01
C LYS A 56 -4.37 25.32 -5.58
N GLU A 57 -3.24 24.99 -4.92
CA GLU A 57 -1.91 25.43 -5.37
C GLU A 57 -1.60 24.92 -6.79
N PHE A 58 -1.84 23.63 -7.03
CA PHE A 58 -1.55 22.99 -8.31
C PHE A 58 -2.35 23.62 -9.45
N LEU A 59 -3.65 23.88 -9.25
CA LEU A 59 -4.51 24.49 -10.28
C LEU A 59 -4.15 25.95 -10.53
N GLU A 60 -3.69 26.69 -9.52
CA GLU A 60 -3.21 28.06 -9.68
C GLU A 60 -1.90 28.10 -10.48
N ARG A 61 -0.93 27.26 -10.12
CA ARG A 61 0.37 27.18 -10.82
C ARG A 61 0.26 26.69 -12.26
N THR A 62 -0.76 25.88 -12.56
CA THR A 62 -1.04 25.40 -13.92
C THR A 62 -2.05 26.27 -14.68
N LYS A 63 -2.41 27.45 -14.14
CA LYS A 63 -3.39 28.34 -14.76
C LYS A 63 -2.83 29.04 -15.99
N SER A 64 -1.56 29.41 -15.99
CA SER A 64 -0.90 30.17 -17.06
C SER A 64 0.22 29.41 -17.78
N SER A 65 0.82 28.39 -17.15
CA SER A 65 1.90 27.59 -17.75
C SER A 65 1.71 26.08 -17.60
N VAL A 66 2.52 25.32 -18.34
CA VAL A 66 2.73 23.90 -18.06
C VAL A 66 3.60 23.78 -16.81
N ALA A 67 3.23 22.89 -15.89
CA ALA A 67 3.97 22.70 -14.65
C ALA A 67 4.64 21.33 -14.63
N GLU A 68 5.89 21.34 -14.19
CA GLU A 68 6.62 20.15 -13.78
C GLU A 68 6.33 19.90 -12.30
N VAL A 69 6.11 18.63 -11.95
CA VAL A 69 5.81 18.18 -10.59
C VAL A 69 6.84 17.17 -10.11
N TYR A 70 7.38 17.43 -8.91
CA TYR A 70 8.38 16.60 -8.24
C TYR A 70 7.96 16.29 -6.81
N GLY A 71 8.45 15.16 -6.29
CA GLY A 71 8.36 14.82 -4.86
C GLY A 71 9.73 14.45 -4.30
N SER A 72 10.01 14.80 -3.05
CA SER A 72 11.25 14.44 -2.35
C SER A 72 11.38 12.94 -2.15
N LEU A 73 12.58 12.38 -2.00
CA LEU A 73 12.70 10.95 -1.69
C LEU A 73 12.16 10.57 -0.30
N SER A 74 12.04 11.51 0.64
CA SER A 74 11.42 11.24 1.94
C SER A 74 9.95 11.66 2.01
N PHE A 75 9.18 10.89 2.78
CA PHE A 75 7.93 11.33 3.39
C PHE A 75 8.21 11.86 4.79
N VAL A 76 7.54 12.96 5.13
CA VAL A 76 7.70 13.68 6.38
C VAL A 76 6.37 13.82 7.11
N LYS A 77 6.45 14.01 8.42
CA LYS A 77 5.36 14.46 9.28
C LYS A 77 5.72 15.83 9.90
N PRO A 78 4.74 16.70 10.19
CA PRO A 78 4.99 17.89 10.97
C PRO A 78 5.42 17.52 12.40
N THR A 79 6.32 18.30 13.00
CA THR A 79 6.67 18.12 14.43
C THR A 79 5.59 18.63 15.36
N GLU A 80 4.80 19.61 14.91
CA GLU A 80 3.68 20.17 15.67
C GLU A 80 2.32 19.72 15.11
N PRO A 81 1.40 19.25 15.96
CA PRO A 81 0.08 18.76 15.54
C PRO A 81 -0.79 19.78 14.79
N ASN A 82 -0.46 21.08 14.82
CA ASN A 82 -1.24 22.16 14.21
C ASN A 82 -0.72 22.61 12.83
N ALA A 83 0.43 22.11 12.37
CA ALA A 83 0.96 22.41 11.03
C ALA A 83 0.28 21.58 9.91
N LEU A 84 -1.03 21.34 10.04
CA LEU A 84 -1.80 20.30 9.35
C LEU A 84 -2.06 20.57 7.86
N THR A 85 -1.62 21.69 7.32
CA THR A 85 -1.98 22.07 5.94
C THR A 85 -0.77 22.03 5.01
N VAL A 86 0.31 22.75 5.37
CA VAL A 86 1.54 22.84 4.58
C VAL A 86 2.76 22.97 5.50
N CYS A 87 3.87 22.30 5.17
CA CYS A 87 5.17 22.49 5.82
C CYS A 87 6.28 22.80 4.80
N GLU A 88 7.22 23.65 5.17
CA GLU A 88 8.38 24.02 4.34
C GLU A 88 9.63 23.19 4.70
N LYS A 89 10.54 23.01 3.73
CA LYS A 89 11.77 22.20 3.88
C LYS A 89 12.70 22.66 5.02
N GLY A 90 12.54 23.89 5.53
CA GLY A 90 13.26 24.42 6.70
C GLY A 90 12.46 24.51 8.01
N GLY A 91 11.18 24.11 8.02
CA GLY A 91 10.32 24.15 9.21
C GLY A 91 10.37 22.87 10.06
N GLY A 92 9.70 22.82 11.21
CA GLY A 92 9.65 21.65 12.08
C GLY A 92 8.98 20.43 11.44
N TRP A 93 9.78 19.50 10.90
CA TRP A 93 9.33 18.22 10.35
C TRP A 93 10.27 17.08 10.72
N THR A 94 9.78 15.85 10.62
CA THR A 94 10.58 14.64 10.85
C THR A 94 10.41 13.67 9.68
N PRO A 95 11.49 13.10 9.11
CA PRO A 95 11.37 12.05 8.11
C PRO A 95 10.72 10.80 8.74
N VAL A 96 9.87 10.12 7.98
CA VAL A 96 9.11 8.95 8.45
C VAL A 96 9.25 7.75 7.51
N LYS A 97 9.37 8.00 6.20
CA LYS A 97 9.65 6.97 5.21
C LYS A 97 10.60 7.50 4.15
N TYR A 98 11.35 6.60 3.53
CA TYR A 98 12.26 6.89 2.43
C TYR A 98 11.88 6.05 1.19
N VAL A 99 11.77 6.71 0.05
CA VAL A 99 11.60 6.11 -1.27
C VAL A 99 12.99 5.76 -1.78
N PHE A 100 13.25 4.48 -1.93
CA PHE A 100 14.46 4.03 -2.60
C PHE A 100 14.32 4.32 -4.09
N ALA A 101 15.31 5.01 -4.63
CA ALA A 101 15.34 5.46 -6.01
C ALA A 101 16.70 5.20 -6.64
N PHE A 102 16.66 4.85 -7.93
CA PHE A 102 17.82 4.71 -8.79
C PHE A 102 17.56 5.52 -10.06
N ASP A 103 18.49 6.40 -10.37
CA ASP A 103 18.40 7.33 -11.50
C ASP A 103 19.50 7.03 -12.51
N ILE A 104 19.09 6.72 -13.74
CA ILE A 104 19.96 6.41 -14.87
C ILE A 104 19.78 7.53 -15.88
N ASP A 105 20.74 8.43 -15.96
CA ASP A 105 20.70 9.57 -16.89
C ASP A 105 21.29 9.20 -18.25
N SER A 106 20.73 9.75 -19.33
CA SER A 106 21.23 9.53 -20.70
C SER A 106 22.59 10.17 -20.95
N ASP A 107 22.99 11.13 -20.13
CA ASP A 107 24.27 11.83 -20.28
C ASP A 107 25.44 10.98 -19.77
N GLU A 108 25.18 10.03 -18.86
CA GLU A 108 26.20 9.14 -18.27
C GLU A 108 26.10 7.69 -18.78
N ASN A 109 25.06 7.36 -19.55
CA ASN A 109 24.74 6.00 -19.96
C ASN A 109 24.33 5.93 -21.43
N ASP A 110 24.76 4.88 -22.12
CA ASP A 110 24.20 4.53 -23.43
C ASP A 110 22.83 3.86 -23.25
N LEU A 111 21.77 4.62 -23.55
CA LEU A 111 20.38 4.17 -23.48
C LEU A 111 19.79 3.77 -24.84
N SER A 112 20.64 3.59 -25.87
CA SER A 112 20.23 2.97 -27.13
C SER A 112 19.87 1.49 -26.94
N ASN A 113 20.46 0.85 -25.93
CA ASN A 113 20.15 -0.50 -25.49
C ASN A 113 19.70 -0.49 -24.02
N LEU A 114 18.43 -0.83 -23.77
CA LEU A 114 17.86 -0.82 -22.42
C LEU A 114 17.99 -2.17 -21.69
N ARG A 115 18.61 -3.19 -22.30
CA ARG A 115 18.83 -4.49 -21.66
C ARG A 115 19.60 -4.39 -20.34
N PRO A 116 20.67 -3.60 -20.19
CA PRO A 116 21.31 -3.42 -18.89
C PRO A 116 20.32 -2.93 -17.82
N VAL A 117 19.43 -2.00 -18.17
CA VAL A 117 18.41 -1.48 -17.24
C VAL A 117 17.45 -2.59 -16.80
N TYR A 118 17.08 -3.49 -17.72
CA TYR A 118 16.32 -4.70 -17.39
C TYR A 118 17.11 -5.65 -16.46
N GLU A 119 18.41 -5.84 -16.71
CA GLU A 119 19.28 -6.64 -15.84
C GLU A 119 19.38 -6.02 -14.43
N ALA A 120 19.43 -4.69 -14.31
CA ALA A 120 19.37 -3.98 -13.03
C ALA A 120 18.04 -4.23 -12.30
N TYR A 121 16.92 -4.21 -13.04
CA TYR A 121 15.60 -4.56 -12.53
C TYR A 121 15.55 -6.00 -11.99
N GLU A 122 16.09 -6.98 -12.73
CA GLU A 122 16.14 -8.37 -12.28
C GLU A 122 17.06 -8.59 -11.07
N ILE A 123 18.16 -7.82 -10.94
CA ILE A 123 18.98 -7.82 -9.73
C ILE A 123 18.16 -7.35 -8.52
N LEU A 124 17.43 -6.24 -8.64
CA LEU A 124 16.54 -5.75 -7.57
C LEU A 124 15.48 -6.80 -7.20
N LYS A 125 14.91 -7.48 -8.19
CA LYS A 125 13.95 -8.58 -7.97
C LYS A 125 14.59 -9.76 -7.25
N SER A 126 15.84 -10.09 -7.56
CA SER A 126 16.58 -11.12 -6.80
C SER A 126 16.81 -10.74 -5.33
N TRP A 127 16.77 -9.44 -5.00
CA TRP A 127 16.84 -8.91 -3.64
C TRP A 127 15.47 -8.80 -2.96
N GLY A 128 14.42 -9.35 -3.57
CA GLY A 128 13.07 -9.28 -3.01
C GLY A 128 12.34 -7.97 -3.29
N VAL A 129 12.77 -7.19 -4.28
CA VAL A 129 12.20 -5.88 -4.60
C VAL A 129 11.61 -5.88 -6.02
N GLU A 130 10.36 -5.46 -6.15
CA GLU A 130 9.73 -5.19 -7.44
C GLU A 130 9.62 -3.67 -7.63
N PRO A 131 10.65 -3.02 -8.22
CA PRO A 131 10.61 -1.58 -8.43
C PRO A 131 9.65 -1.22 -9.57
N THR A 132 9.05 -0.03 -9.48
CA THR A 132 8.39 0.58 -10.64
C THR A 132 9.42 1.31 -11.48
N ILE A 133 9.36 1.11 -12.79
CA ILE A 133 10.24 1.75 -13.77
C ILE A 133 9.45 2.86 -14.47
N LYS A 134 10.08 3.99 -14.76
CA LYS A 134 9.48 5.04 -15.57
C LYS A 134 10.51 5.83 -16.37
N LEU A 135 10.06 6.38 -17.49
CA LEU A 135 10.77 7.42 -18.21
C LEU A 135 10.74 8.69 -17.38
N SER A 136 11.88 9.33 -17.15
CA SER A 136 11.96 10.60 -16.42
C SER A 136 11.97 11.83 -17.32
N GLY A 137 12.12 11.62 -18.63
CA GLY A 137 12.36 12.63 -19.66
C GLY A 137 13.80 12.56 -20.17
N GLY A 138 14.76 12.78 -19.26
CA GLY A 138 16.20 12.63 -19.54
C GLY A 138 16.62 11.15 -19.60
N GLY A 139 16.18 10.34 -18.66
CA GLY A 139 16.60 8.95 -18.55
C GLY A 139 15.55 8.04 -17.94
N ILE A 140 15.99 7.05 -17.15
CA ILE A 140 15.11 6.05 -16.54
C ILE A 140 15.23 6.10 -15.03
N HIS A 141 14.08 6.10 -14.38
CA HIS A 141 13.95 6.06 -12.93
C HIS A 141 13.39 4.71 -12.51
N MET A 142 14.04 4.07 -11.52
CA MET A 142 13.49 2.93 -10.79
C MET A 142 13.23 3.34 -9.35
N THR A 143 12.03 3.07 -8.85
CA THR A 143 11.66 3.46 -7.48
C THR A 143 10.85 2.38 -6.78
N PHE A 144 11.04 2.27 -5.47
CA PHE A 144 10.18 1.47 -4.61
C PHE A 144 10.05 2.10 -3.22
N LEU A 145 8.94 1.82 -2.57
CA LEU A 145 8.67 2.24 -1.21
C LEU A 145 8.47 1.00 -0.34
N PRO A 146 9.43 0.65 0.54
CA PRO A 146 9.24 -0.47 1.44
C PRO A 146 8.09 -0.17 2.41
N ARG A 147 7.30 -1.20 2.73
CA ARG A 147 6.27 -1.14 3.79
C ARG A 147 6.87 -1.42 5.18
N ILE A 148 8.10 -0.97 5.37
CA ILE A 148 8.88 -1.14 6.59
C ILE A 148 9.01 0.25 7.22
N ASP A 149 8.74 0.35 8.52
CA ASP A 149 9.04 1.57 9.28
C ASP A 149 10.42 1.42 9.89
N PHE A 150 11.24 2.43 9.64
CA PHE A 150 12.59 2.50 10.16
C PHE A 150 12.61 3.51 11.30
N ASP A 151 13.45 3.27 12.31
CA ASP A 151 13.71 4.30 13.31
C ASP A 151 14.37 5.53 12.68
N ALA A 152 14.31 6.67 13.38
CA ALA A 152 14.83 7.93 12.87
C ALA A 152 16.32 7.88 12.51
N LYS A 153 17.15 7.14 13.25
CA LYS A 153 18.59 7.03 12.98
C LYS A 153 18.85 6.21 11.73
N VAL A 154 18.10 5.13 11.52
CA VAL A 154 18.19 4.34 10.29
C VAL A 154 17.71 5.17 9.10
N LEU A 155 16.61 5.91 9.23
CA LEU A 155 16.10 6.79 8.16
C LEU A 155 17.15 7.79 7.67
N GLU A 156 17.94 8.37 8.57
CA GLU A 156 19.03 9.30 8.23
C GLU A 156 20.16 8.63 7.42
N GLU A 157 20.38 7.33 7.60
CA GLU A 157 21.41 6.56 6.90
C GLU A 157 20.91 5.90 5.60
N LEU A 158 19.59 5.79 5.40
CA LEU A 158 19.01 5.18 4.20
C LEU A 158 19.46 5.81 2.87
N PRO A 159 19.69 7.13 2.73
CA PRO A 159 20.24 7.69 1.50
C PRO A 159 21.61 7.11 1.16
N LYS A 160 22.51 7.02 2.14
CA LYS A 160 23.86 6.44 1.96
C LYS A 160 23.78 4.94 1.67
N ALA A 161 22.88 4.22 2.35
CA ALA A 161 22.64 2.80 2.07
C ALA A 161 22.12 2.60 0.63
N ASN A 162 21.17 3.42 0.18
CA ASN A 162 20.66 3.36 -1.19
C ASN A 162 21.76 3.63 -2.22
N GLN A 163 22.64 4.61 -1.95
CA GLN A 163 23.82 4.86 -2.78
C GLN A 163 24.74 3.64 -2.87
N PHE A 164 25.00 2.97 -1.74
CA PHE A 164 25.80 1.76 -1.71
C PHE A 164 25.17 0.61 -2.51
N LEU A 165 23.85 0.42 -2.38
CA LEU A 165 23.11 -0.57 -3.17
C LEU A 165 23.23 -0.30 -4.67
N ALA A 166 23.14 0.97 -5.09
CA ALA A 166 23.35 1.36 -6.48
C ALA A 166 24.75 0.96 -6.96
N SER A 167 25.80 1.25 -6.18
CA SER A 167 27.18 0.81 -6.50
C SER A 167 27.34 -0.72 -6.53
N LEU A 168 26.56 -1.47 -5.76
CA LEU A 168 26.56 -2.93 -5.82
C LEU A 168 25.94 -3.45 -7.11
N ILE A 169 24.83 -2.85 -7.57
CA ILE A 169 24.20 -3.18 -8.85
C ILE A 169 25.17 -2.90 -10.00
N GLU A 170 25.80 -1.72 -10.03
CA GLU A 170 26.76 -1.36 -11.09
C GLU A 170 27.91 -2.37 -11.17
N ARG A 171 28.46 -2.79 -10.02
CA ARG A 171 29.50 -3.83 -9.97
C ARG A 171 29.01 -5.17 -10.53
N LYS A 172 27.80 -5.59 -10.17
CA LYS A 172 27.19 -6.83 -10.69
C LYS A 172 26.97 -6.79 -12.20
N LEU A 173 26.73 -5.60 -12.75
CA LEU A 173 26.55 -5.38 -14.19
C LEU A 173 27.87 -5.11 -14.92
N GLY A 174 29.02 -5.14 -14.23
CA GLY A 174 30.33 -4.84 -14.84
C GLY A 174 30.46 -3.39 -15.31
N GLY A 175 29.77 -2.45 -14.68
CA GLY A 175 29.84 -1.02 -15.01
C GLY A 175 29.11 -0.60 -16.29
N LYS A 176 28.26 -1.47 -16.86
CA LYS A 176 27.43 -1.16 -18.05
C LYS A 176 26.41 -0.03 -17.81
N ILE A 177 26.13 0.29 -16.55
CA ILE A 177 25.25 1.38 -16.15
C ILE A 177 25.93 2.12 -15.00
N LYS A 178 25.66 3.42 -14.90
CA LYS A 178 26.00 4.30 -13.80
C LYS A 178 24.75 4.98 -13.29
N PHE A 179 24.53 4.89 -11.98
CA PHE A 179 23.45 5.61 -11.31
C PHE A 179 23.94 6.96 -10.80
N CYS A 180 23.15 8.01 -11.06
CA CYS A 180 23.43 9.37 -10.64
C CYS A 180 23.66 9.44 -9.12
N ARG A 181 24.83 9.94 -8.71
CA ARG A 181 25.19 10.03 -7.29
C ARG A 181 24.55 11.21 -6.54
N LYS A 182 23.98 12.16 -7.27
CA LYS A 182 23.43 13.41 -6.71
C LYS A 182 22.05 13.23 -6.07
N ILE A 183 21.42 12.07 -6.26
CA ILE A 183 20.04 11.84 -5.82
C ILE A 183 19.92 11.39 -4.36
N TYR A 184 21.03 10.96 -3.74
CA TYR A 184 21.00 10.27 -2.46
C TYR A 184 21.02 11.27 -1.29
N ASP A 185 19.92 11.99 -1.13
CA ASP A 185 19.63 12.78 0.05
C ASP A 185 18.13 12.70 0.40
N LEU A 186 17.78 12.97 1.66
CA LEU A 186 16.40 12.84 2.16
C LEU A 186 15.40 13.71 1.37
N THR A 187 15.87 14.84 0.87
CA THR A 187 15.04 15.90 0.31
C THR A 187 15.15 16.03 -1.21
N HIS A 188 15.87 15.10 -1.85
CA HIS A 188 16.15 15.14 -3.26
C HIS A 188 14.85 15.05 -4.04
N LEU A 189 14.64 16.00 -4.96
CA LEU A 189 13.40 16.06 -5.72
C LEU A 189 13.47 15.12 -6.93
N PHE A 190 12.47 14.26 -7.02
CA PHE A 190 12.35 13.29 -8.09
C PHE A 190 11.08 13.53 -8.88
N ARG A 191 11.20 13.61 -10.22
CA ARG A 191 10.06 13.88 -11.10
C ARG A 191 8.98 12.81 -10.89
N LEU A 192 7.72 13.23 -10.72
CA LEU A 192 6.61 12.29 -10.53
C LEU A 192 6.24 11.56 -11.81
N THR A 193 5.63 10.38 -11.68
CA THR A 193 5.02 9.66 -12.80
C THR A 193 3.88 10.51 -13.38
N LEU A 194 3.81 10.55 -14.71
CA LEU A 194 2.96 11.42 -15.54
C LEU A 194 3.25 12.92 -15.37
N SER A 195 4.37 13.32 -14.78
CA SER A 195 4.79 14.71 -14.72
C SER A 195 5.34 15.17 -16.07
N TRP A 196 5.03 16.39 -16.48
CA TRP A 196 5.59 17.00 -17.69
C TRP A 196 7.08 17.29 -17.52
N HIS A 197 7.86 17.17 -18.59
CA HIS A 197 9.26 17.58 -18.66
C HIS A 197 9.43 18.70 -19.69
N GLY A 198 9.54 19.96 -19.27
CA GLY A 198 9.58 21.13 -20.17
C GLY A 198 10.80 21.19 -21.08
N GLY A 199 11.94 20.66 -20.65
CA GLY A 199 13.16 20.60 -21.49
C GLY A 199 13.09 19.62 -22.67
N ARG A 200 12.31 18.54 -22.56
CA ARG A 200 12.19 17.47 -23.57
C ARG A 200 10.79 17.40 -24.20
N GLU A 201 9.87 18.20 -23.67
CA GLU A 201 8.47 18.34 -24.09
C GLU A 201 7.74 16.99 -24.15
N LEU A 202 7.78 16.25 -23.06
CA LEU A 202 7.16 14.92 -22.95
C LEU A 202 6.73 14.61 -21.50
N PHE A 203 5.85 13.62 -21.34
CA PHE A 203 5.41 13.12 -20.04
C PHE A 203 6.28 11.98 -19.51
N ALA A 204 6.54 11.99 -18.21
CA ALA A 204 7.24 10.91 -17.50
C ALA A 204 6.36 9.66 -17.37
N ILE A 205 6.36 8.78 -18.37
CA ILE A 205 5.46 7.61 -18.41
C ILE A 205 6.01 6.40 -17.64
N PRO A 206 5.16 5.60 -16.97
CA PRO A 206 5.55 4.30 -16.44
C PRO A 206 5.98 3.36 -17.57
N ILE A 207 6.96 2.49 -17.27
CA ILE A 207 7.51 1.51 -18.21
C ILE A 207 7.27 0.11 -17.63
N LYS A 208 6.71 -0.79 -18.44
CA LYS A 208 6.66 -2.21 -18.08
C LYS A 208 8.04 -2.84 -18.32
N PRO A 209 8.52 -3.76 -17.46
CA PRO A 209 9.86 -4.34 -17.61
C PRO A 209 10.14 -4.91 -19.01
N GLU A 210 9.15 -5.53 -19.64
CA GLU A 210 9.27 -6.14 -20.97
C GLU A 210 9.51 -5.12 -22.08
N MET A 211 9.11 -3.85 -21.87
CA MET A 211 9.38 -2.78 -22.82
C MET A 211 10.88 -2.48 -22.91
N LEU A 212 11.64 -2.66 -21.81
CA LEU A 212 13.10 -2.46 -21.79
C LEU A 212 13.86 -3.46 -22.69
N LEU A 213 13.23 -4.57 -23.08
CA LEU A 213 13.83 -5.57 -23.97
C LEU A 213 13.59 -5.25 -25.45
N ASN A 214 12.55 -4.47 -25.75
CA ASN A 214 12.04 -4.29 -27.11
C ASN A 214 12.02 -2.82 -27.58
N HIS A 215 12.44 -1.88 -26.73
CA HIS A 215 12.45 -0.44 -27.01
C HIS A 215 13.81 0.14 -26.65
N ASN A 216 14.21 1.19 -27.36
CA ASN A 216 15.28 2.10 -26.94
C ASN A 216 14.69 3.35 -26.24
N ILE A 217 15.55 4.24 -25.76
CA ILE A 217 15.10 5.46 -25.06
C ILE A 217 14.27 6.41 -25.94
N GLU A 218 14.56 6.51 -27.25
CA GLU A 218 13.81 7.37 -28.17
C GLU A 218 12.40 6.83 -28.42
N ASP A 219 12.23 5.51 -28.53
CA ASP A 219 10.90 4.89 -28.65
C ASP A 219 10.04 5.23 -27.42
N LEU A 220 10.63 5.13 -26.22
CA LEU A 220 9.95 5.50 -24.98
C LEU A 220 9.65 7.00 -24.90
N ARG A 221 10.57 7.86 -25.36
CA ARG A 221 10.36 9.32 -25.44
C ARG A 221 9.22 9.65 -26.41
N ASN A 222 9.10 8.95 -27.52
CA ASN A 222 7.99 9.11 -28.47
C ASN A 222 6.65 8.72 -27.84
N LEU A 223 6.58 7.63 -27.08
CA LEU A 223 5.40 7.29 -26.28
C LEU A 223 5.06 8.37 -25.24
N GLY A 224 6.07 8.97 -24.60
CA GLY A 224 5.87 10.08 -23.66
C GLY A 224 5.36 11.37 -24.30
N LYS A 225 5.51 11.53 -25.63
CA LYS A 225 5.00 12.66 -26.41
C LYS A 225 3.58 12.41 -26.94
N ASP A 226 3.17 11.16 -27.03
CA ASP A 226 1.84 10.76 -27.50
C ASP A 226 0.79 11.00 -26.40
N LEU A 227 -0.06 12.00 -26.61
CA LEU A 227 -1.09 12.38 -25.64
C LEU A 227 -2.17 11.31 -25.46
N ASP A 228 -2.48 10.53 -26.48
CA ASP A 228 -3.47 9.45 -26.40
C ASP A 228 -2.93 8.28 -25.61
N TYR A 229 -1.65 7.95 -25.81
CA TYR A 229 -0.96 7.00 -24.95
C TYR A 229 -0.95 7.45 -23.49
N VAL A 230 -0.60 8.70 -23.20
CA VAL A 230 -0.59 9.23 -21.83
C VAL A 230 -1.98 9.21 -21.19
N ARG A 231 -3.04 9.54 -21.95
CA ARG A 231 -4.44 9.44 -21.49
C ARG A 231 -4.81 8.00 -21.16
N LYS A 232 -4.48 7.04 -22.02
CA LYS A 232 -4.70 5.61 -21.78
C LYS A 232 -4.01 5.14 -20.51
N VAL A 233 -2.73 5.47 -20.35
CA VAL A 233 -1.93 5.06 -19.19
C VAL A 233 -2.43 5.69 -17.89
N LYS A 234 -2.92 6.94 -17.93
CA LYS A 234 -3.54 7.61 -16.78
C LYS A 234 -4.75 6.83 -16.24
N ASP A 235 -5.54 6.22 -17.12
CA ASP A 235 -6.76 5.51 -16.74
C ASP A 235 -6.50 4.06 -16.29
N GLU A 236 -5.27 3.57 -16.45
CA GLU A 236 -4.85 2.28 -15.91
C GLU A 236 -4.67 2.34 -14.37
N ARG A 237 -4.84 1.19 -13.70
CA ARG A 237 -4.53 1.06 -12.27
C ARG A 237 -3.02 1.00 -12.06
N LEU A 238 -2.37 2.17 -12.09
CA LEU A 238 -0.92 2.29 -11.97
C LEU A 238 -0.43 1.96 -10.56
N ARG A 239 0.62 1.13 -10.49
CA ARG A 239 1.49 1.01 -9.32
C ARG A 239 2.46 2.19 -9.35
N LEU A 240 2.25 3.18 -8.47
CA LEU A 240 3.00 4.45 -8.48
C LEU A 240 4.38 4.35 -7.82
N PHE A 241 4.55 3.38 -6.93
CA PHE A 241 5.82 2.95 -6.36
C PHE A 241 5.93 1.44 -6.42
N GLY A 242 7.13 0.94 -6.70
CA GLY A 242 7.47 -0.45 -6.46
C GLY A 242 7.33 -0.82 -5.00
N GLY A 243 7.45 -2.11 -4.70
CA GLY A 243 7.38 -2.61 -3.33
C GLY A 243 8.33 -3.76 -3.09
N VAL A 244 8.39 -4.19 -1.85
CA VAL A 244 9.19 -5.33 -1.41
C VAL A 244 8.29 -6.57 -1.43
N SER A 245 8.64 -7.57 -2.23
CA SER A 245 7.93 -8.84 -2.35
C SER A 245 8.51 -9.92 -1.42
N ASP A 246 9.78 -9.79 -1.01
CA ASP A 246 10.45 -10.66 -0.04
C ASP A 246 11.27 -9.78 0.92
N GLU A 247 10.69 -9.52 2.09
CA GLU A 247 11.26 -8.62 3.10
C GLU A 247 12.54 -9.16 3.70
N ALA A 248 12.66 -10.48 3.88
CA ALA A 248 13.85 -11.09 4.46
C ALA A 248 15.08 -10.89 3.56
N LYS A 249 14.91 -11.08 2.24
CA LYS A 249 15.96 -10.78 1.26
C LYS A 249 16.31 -9.30 1.22
N PHE A 250 15.31 -8.43 1.21
CA PHE A 250 15.55 -6.99 1.15
C PHE A 250 16.28 -6.49 2.40
N ILE A 251 15.84 -6.88 3.60
CA ILE A 251 16.51 -6.54 4.87
C ILE A 251 17.94 -7.07 4.89
N THR A 252 18.17 -8.30 4.45
CA THR A 252 19.54 -8.86 4.40
C THR A 252 20.47 -8.02 3.53
N ILE A 253 19.99 -7.57 2.37
CA ILE A 253 20.79 -6.73 1.47
C ILE A 253 20.95 -5.30 2.02
N LEU A 254 19.91 -4.75 2.65
CA LEU A 254 19.97 -3.44 3.28
C LEU A 254 20.93 -3.42 4.48
N ASP A 255 20.98 -4.49 5.27
CA ASP A 255 21.93 -4.66 6.38
C ASP A 255 23.38 -4.56 5.92
N LEU A 256 23.70 -5.15 4.75
CA LEU A 256 25.03 -5.05 4.16
C LEU A 256 25.40 -3.61 3.74
N ALA A 257 24.41 -2.76 3.51
CA ALA A 257 24.58 -1.38 3.07
C ALA A 257 24.64 -0.37 4.22
N LEU A 258 24.23 -0.75 5.43
CA LEU A 258 24.27 0.11 6.61
C LEU A 258 25.61 0.00 7.36
N PRO A 259 26.04 1.05 8.09
CA PRO A 259 27.25 1.00 8.91
C PRO A 259 27.21 -0.12 9.97
N ARG A 260 28.38 -0.71 10.30
CA ARG A 260 28.49 -1.72 11.36
C ARG A 260 27.97 -1.17 12.70
N GLY A 261 26.95 -1.83 13.27
CA GLY A 261 26.31 -1.43 14.55
C GLY A 261 24.81 -1.14 14.44
N TYR A 262 24.28 -1.03 13.23
CA TYR A 262 22.85 -1.17 12.96
C TYR A 262 22.55 -2.65 12.77
N ASP A 263 21.97 -3.28 13.79
CA ASP A 263 21.48 -4.65 13.66
C ASP A 263 20.05 -4.58 13.16
N LEU A 264 19.78 -4.61 11.84
CA LEU A 264 18.39 -4.64 11.38
C LEU A 264 17.70 -5.98 11.73
N LYS A 265 18.43 -7.06 12.02
CA LYS A 265 17.82 -8.31 12.51
C LYS A 265 17.26 -8.19 13.94
N VAL A 266 17.77 -7.23 14.74
CA VAL A 266 17.31 -6.93 16.11
C VAL A 266 16.59 -5.57 16.21
N LYS A 267 16.79 -4.64 15.27
CA LYS A 267 16.27 -3.26 15.26
C LYS A 267 15.51 -2.83 14.01
N ALA A 268 15.50 -3.59 12.93
CA ALA A 268 14.31 -3.50 12.08
C ALA A 268 13.22 -4.06 12.98
N VAL A 269 12.43 -3.15 13.54
CA VAL A 269 11.03 -3.45 13.74
C VAL A 269 10.61 -3.89 12.35
N VAL A 270 10.65 -5.20 12.11
CA VAL A 270 9.88 -5.83 11.08
C VAL A 270 8.51 -5.29 11.38
N VAL A 271 8.10 -4.31 10.58
CA VAL A 271 6.73 -3.92 10.49
C VAL A 271 6.11 -5.10 9.78
N LYS A 272 5.93 -6.20 10.53
CA LYS A 272 4.87 -7.18 10.34
C LYS A 272 3.67 -6.29 10.12
N GLU A 273 3.27 -6.17 8.85
CA GLU A 273 2.31 -5.20 8.32
C GLU A 273 1.68 -4.44 9.46
N GLY A 274 2.22 -3.26 9.74
CA GLY A 274 1.99 -2.55 10.99
C GLY A 274 0.53 -2.72 11.29
N ARG A 275 0.26 -3.54 12.33
CA ARG A 275 -1.09 -3.93 12.73
C ARG A 275 -1.88 -2.68 12.49
N LYS A 276 -2.90 -2.69 11.63
CA LYS A 276 -3.83 -1.58 11.70
C LYS A 276 -4.20 -1.55 13.16
N ASP A 277 -3.78 -0.51 13.87
CA ASP A 277 -4.33 -0.17 15.16
C ASP A 277 -5.78 0.11 14.79
N VAL A 278 -6.56 -0.97 14.77
CA VAL A 278 -8.00 -0.90 14.83
C VAL A 278 -8.17 -0.06 16.05
N LYS A 279 -8.56 1.21 15.85
CA LYS A 279 -8.81 2.14 16.95
C LYS A 279 -9.69 1.37 17.92
N VAL A 280 -9.09 0.94 19.02
CA VAL A 280 -9.80 0.21 20.05
C VAL A 280 -10.68 1.27 20.66
N SER A 281 -11.95 1.30 20.26
CA SER A 281 -12.90 2.09 21.02
C SER A 281 -13.01 1.40 22.37
N SER A 282 -12.68 2.14 23.43
CA SER A 282 -12.79 1.62 24.78
C SER A 282 -14.27 1.60 25.19
N GLY A 283 -14.68 0.51 25.84
CA GLY A 283 -16.02 0.36 26.39
C GLY A 283 -16.95 -0.56 25.60
N TRP A 284 -18.20 -0.64 26.07
CA TRP A 284 -19.27 -1.40 25.44
C TRP A 284 -20.04 -0.50 24.46
N HIS A 285 -20.27 -1.02 23.28
CA HIS A 285 -21.05 -0.39 22.23
C HIS A 285 -22.33 -1.17 21.98
N VAL A 286 -23.26 -0.57 21.25
CA VAL A 286 -24.54 -1.17 20.91
C VAL A 286 -24.66 -1.27 19.40
N ALA A 287 -25.06 -2.43 18.91
CA ALA A 287 -25.45 -2.67 17.53
C ALA A 287 -26.91 -3.14 17.48
N GLU A 288 -27.53 -2.98 16.32
CA GLU A 288 -28.87 -3.47 16.02
C GLU A 288 -28.77 -4.45 14.85
N ASP A 289 -29.12 -5.70 15.14
CA ASP A 289 -29.21 -6.78 14.18
C ASP A 289 -30.67 -6.92 13.69
N PRO A 290 -30.91 -7.16 12.39
CA PRO A 290 -32.26 -7.35 11.86
C PRO A 290 -33.07 -8.49 12.51
N ILE A 291 -32.39 -9.49 13.08
CA ILE A 291 -33.00 -10.70 13.65
C ILE A 291 -32.91 -10.70 15.18
N LEU A 292 -31.72 -10.42 15.73
CA LEU A 292 -31.46 -10.46 17.17
C LEU A 292 -31.84 -9.15 17.87
N GLY A 293 -32.16 -8.09 17.11
CA GLY A 293 -32.43 -6.76 17.64
C GLY A 293 -31.19 -6.12 18.27
N ARG A 294 -31.40 -5.28 19.28
CA ARG A 294 -30.36 -4.48 19.92
C ARG A 294 -29.54 -5.32 20.91
N PHE A 295 -28.21 -5.31 20.80
CA PHE A 295 -27.31 -6.01 21.72
C PHE A 295 -26.00 -5.24 21.97
N GLU A 296 -25.29 -5.58 23.05
CA GLU A 296 -24.02 -4.95 23.41
C GLU A 296 -22.82 -5.76 22.93
N TYR A 297 -21.77 -5.07 22.52
CA TYR A 297 -20.50 -5.67 22.11
C TYR A 297 -19.30 -4.85 22.56
N ASP A 298 -18.15 -5.51 22.70
CA ASP A 298 -16.89 -4.89 23.07
C ASP A 298 -16.38 -3.99 21.93
N GLY A 299 -16.00 -2.74 22.23
CA GLY A 299 -15.54 -1.79 21.22
C GLY A 299 -14.33 -2.23 20.41
N ARG A 300 -13.55 -3.20 20.91
CA ARG A 300 -12.47 -3.86 20.15
C ARG A 300 -12.94 -4.54 18.88
N LEU A 301 -14.23 -4.85 18.73
CA LEU A 301 -14.75 -5.48 17.53
C LEU A 301 -14.92 -4.49 16.36
N GLU A 302 -14.98 -3.18 16.61
CA GLU A 302 -15.21 -2.16 15.58
C GLU A 302 -14.25 -2.25 14.38
N GLY A 303 -14.71 -1.81 13.22
CA GLY A 303 -13.92 -1.91 11.98
C GLY A 303 -13.60 -3.38 11.67
N TYR A 304 -12.32 -3.74 11.55
CA TYR A 304 -11.90 -5.13 11.33
C TYR A 304 -11.45 -5.84 12.60
N GLY A 305 -11.64 -5.21 13.77
CA GLY A 305 -11.17 -5.73 15.05
C GLY A 305 -11.82 -7.04 15.47
N TRP A 306 -13.00 -7.34 14.94
CA TRP A 306 -13.67 -8.62 15.17
C TRP A 306 -12.82 -9.82 14.73
N VAL A 307 -12.13 -9.77 13.58
CA VAL A 307 -11.26 -10.88 13.14
C VAL A 307 -10.08 -11.04 14.10
N LYS A 308 -9.46 -9.91 14.48
CA LYS A 308 -8.36 -9.91 15.46
C LYS A 308 -8.79 -10.53 16.78
N ALA A 309 -9.97 -10.15 17.29
CA ALA A 309 -10.52 -10.70 18.52
C ALA A 309 -10.81 -12.21 18.42
N LEU A 310 -11.31 -12.70 17.27
CA LEU A 310 -11.50 -14.13 17.05
C LEU A 310 -10.17 -14.89 17.20
N VAL A 311 -9.12 -14.40 16.53
CA VAL A 311 -7.81 -15.04 16.53
C VAL A 311 -7.12 -14.95 17.89
N GLU A 312 -7.01 -13.76 18.46
CA GLU A 312 -6.33 -13.51 19.75
C GLU A 312 -7.00 -14.23 20.93
N LYS A 313 -8.34 -14.33 20.93
CA LYS A 313 -9.09 -15.02 21.99
C LYS A 313 -9.41 -16.47 21.68
N SER A 314 -8.94 -16.98 20.54
CA SER A 314 -9.26 -18.33 20.05
C SER A 314 -10.77 -18.60 20.14
N CYS A 315 -11.56 -17.70 19.54
CA CYS A 315 -13.01 -17.83 19.40
C CYS A 315 -13.32 -18.77 18.23
N LEU A 316 -13.11 -20.06 18.43
CA LEU A 316 -13.18 -21.06 17.37
C LEU A 316 -14.61 -21.26 16.86
N LEU A 317 -14.76 -21.49 15.56
CA LEU A 317 -16.06 -21.64 14.89
C LEU A 317 -16.31 -23.12 14.56
N VAL A 318 -17.41 -23.69 15.08
CA VAL A 318 -17.77 -25.12 14.96
C VAL A 318 -17.71 -25.63 13.51
N ASP A 319 -18.27 -24.86 12.57
CA ASP A 319 -18.35 -25.18 11.13
C ASP A 319 -17.67 -24.11 10.25
N GLY A 320 -16.83 -23.25 10.85
CA GLY A 320 -16.23 -22.11 10.15
C GLY A 320 -14.86 -22.37 9.54
N ARG A 321 -14.25 -23.55 9.75
CA ARG A 321 -12.85 -23.86 9.34
C ARG A 321 -12.57 -23.52 7.89
N ASN A 322 -13.45 -23.97 7.00
CA ASN A 322 -13.30 -23.76 5.56
C ASN A 322 -13.38 -22.26 5.24
N THR A 323 -14.48 -21.59 5.62
CA THR A 323 -14.66 -20.14 5.36
C THR A 323 -13.58 -19.30 6.00
N MET A 324 -13.08 -19.69 7.18
CA MET A 324 -11.94 -19.03 7.81
C MET A 324 -10.67 -19.18 6.96
N CYS A 325 -10.33 -20.38 6.51
CA CYS A 325 -9.07 -20.61 5.79
C CYS A 325 -9.06 -20.06 4.36
N TRP A 326 -10.19 -20.01 3.65
CA TRP A 326 -10.21 -19.57 2.24
C TRP A 326 -10.67 -18.12 2.05
N LEU A 327 -11.52 -17.59 2.95
CA LEU A 327 -12.13 -16.27 2.79
C LEU A 327 -11.61 -15.26 3.83
N ILE A 328 -11.80 -15.51 5.13
CA ILE A 328 -11.59 -14.49 6.19
C ILE A 328 -10.10 -14.30 6.52
N LEU A 329 -9.39 -15.37 6.85
CA LEU A 329 -8.00 -15.30 7.33
C LEU A 329 -7.03 -14.80 6.24
N PRO A 330 -7.10 -15.27 4.97
CA PRO A 330 -6.22 -14.74 3.93
C PRO A 330 -6.38 -13.24 3.75
N GLU A 331 -7.61 -12.73 3.72
CA GLU A 331 -7.84 -11.30 3.55
C GLU A 331 -7.41 -10.50 4.79
N ALA A 332 -7.60 -11.07 5.99
CA ALA A 332 -7.16 -10.45 7.22
C ALA A 332 -5.63 -10.31 7.28
N VAL A 333 -4.90 -11.29 6.74
CA VAL A 333 -3.45 -11.18 6.52
C VAL A 333 -3.16 -10.10 5.49
N VAL A 334 -3.76 -10.11 4.30
CA VAL A 334 -3.51 -9.06 3.27
C VAL A 334 -3.78 -7.63 3.76
N LYS A 335 -4.71 -7.47 4.71
CA LYS A 335 -5.04 -6.18 5.33
C LYS A 335 -4.19 -5.81 6.55
N GLY A 336 -3.23 -6.65 6.96
CA GLY A 336 -2.38 -6.45 8.14
C GLY A 336 -3.14 -6.46 9.46
N ILE A 337 -4.20 -7.28 9.58
CA ILE A 337 -5.00 -7.40 10.82
C ILE A 337 -4.40 -8.47 11.74
N ILE A 338 -3.93 -9.57 11.15
CA ILE A 338 -3.29 -10.72 11.80
C ILE A 338 -2.08 -11.17 10.96
N THR A 339 -1.14 -11.89 11.56
CA THR A 339 -0.01 -12.48 10.81
C THR A 339 -0.38 -13.81 10.15
N GLU A 340 0.44 -14.23 9.19
CA GLU A 340 0.29 -15.54 8.54
C GLU A 340 0.39 -16.68 9.56
N GLU A 341 1.29 -16.57 10.54
CA GLU A 341 1.46 -17.57 11.61
C GLU A 341 0.26 -17.57 12.57
N GLU A 342 -0.26 -16.40 12.95
CA GLU A 342 -1.48 -16.29 13.77
C GLU A 342 -2.67 -16.97 13.04
N ALA A 343 -2.79 -16.78 11.73
CA ALA A 343 -3.80 -17.44 10.91
C ALA A 343 -3.61 -18.96 10.85
N LYS A 344 -2.39 -19.45 10.56
CA LYS A 344 -2.07 -20.88 10.53
C LYS A 344 -2.32 -21.54 11.89
N GLU A 345 -1.96 -20.87 12.97
CA GLU A 345 -2.18 -21.36 14.32
C GLU A 345 -3.67 -21.41 14.68
N TYR A 346 -4.44 -20.39 14.28
CA TYR A 346 -5.88 -20.41 14.44
C TYR A 346 -6.53 -21.58 13.68
N ILE A 347 -6.05 -21.88 12.46
CA ILE A 347 -6.51 -23.04 11.67
C ILE A 347 -6.23 -24.35 12.43
N ARG A 348 -5.01 -24.52 12.96
CA ARG A 348 -4.66 -25.73 13.74
C ARG A 348 -5.57 -25.90 14.95
N LYS A 349 -5.75 -24.84 15.75
CA LYS A 349 -6.65 -24.85 16.91
C LYS A 349 -8.10 -25.13 16.51
N SER A 350 -8.54 -24.61 15.38
CA SER A 350 -9.91 -24.82 14.88
C SER A 350 -10.15 -26.27 14.46
N VAL A 351 -9.15 -26.94 13.87
CA VAL A 351 -9.21 -28.37 13.52
C VAL A 351 -9.07 -29.25 14.76
N GLU A 352 -8.24 -28.85 15.73
CA GLU A 352 -8.10 -29.58 17.00
C GLU A 352 -9.39 -29.55 17.83
N ALA A 353 -10.00 -28.37 18.00
CA ALA A 353 -11.23 -28.23 18.78
C ALA A 353 -12.44 -28.87 18.09
N TYR A 354 -12.41 -28.93 16.76
CA TYR A 354 -13.48 -29.48 15.95
C TYR A 354 -12.87 -30.30 14.80
N PRO A 355 -12.52 -31.57 15.05
CA PRO A 355 -11.88 -32.43 14.07
C PRO A 355 -12.77 -32.68 12.85
N ASP A 356 -12.13 -32.73 11.68
CA ASP A 356 -12.73 -33.17 10.43
C ASP A 356 -12.17 -34.56 10.09
N PRO A 357 -12.99 -35.62 10.07
CA PRO A 357 -12.51 -36.98 9.85
C PRO A 357 -12.07 -37.23 8.41
N GLU A 358 -12.51 -36.42 7.45
CA GLU A 358 -12.21 -36.60 6.02
C GLU A 358 -11.03 -35.73 5.57
N THR A 359 -10.83 -34.58 6.23
CA THR A 359 -9.87 -33.58 5.78
C THR A 359 -8.79 -33.29 6.84
N PRO A 360 -7.51 -33.62 6.59
CA PRO A 360 -6.43 -33.35 7.54
C PRO A 360 -6.10 -31.85 7.63
N VAL A 361 -5.49 -31.42 8.72
CA VAL A 361 -5.14 -30.01 8.97
C VAL A 361 -4.29 -29.39 7.86
N GLU A 362 -3.41 -30.17 7.24
CA GLU A 362 -2.53 -29.73 6.16
C GLU A 362 -3.32 -29.32 4.92
N HIS A 363 -4.50 -29.90 4.67
CA HIS A 363 -5.36 -29.47 3.57
C HIS A 363 -5.84 -28.04 3.81
N TYR A 364 -6.30 -27.72 5.02
CA TYR A 364 -6.75 -26.38 5.39
C TYR A 364 -5.62 -25.35 5.32
N ILE A 365 -4.42 -25.72 5.75
CA ILE A 365 -3.23 -24.87 5.63
C ILE A 365 -2.88 -24.59 4.17
N ARG A 366 -2.83 -25.63 3.31
CA ARG A 366 -2.57 -25.44 1.86
C ARG A 366 -3.63 -24.58 1.18
N LYS A 367 -4.91 -24.77 1.54
CA LYS A 367 -6.01 -23.95 1.02
C LYS A 367 -5.84 -22.48 1.42
N PHE A 368 -5.46 -22.22 2.67
CA PHE A 368 -5.14 -20.88 3.15
C PHE A 368 -3.97 -20.26 2.40
N GLU A 369 -2.86 -20.99 2.21
CA GLU A 369 -1.68 -20.48 1.49
C GLU A 369 -2.00 -20.16 0.02
N TYR A 370 -2.79 -21.02 -0.63
CA TYR A 370 -3.26 -20.80 -2.00
C TYR A 370 -4.13 -19.53 -2.10
N GLU A 371 -5.13 -19.39 -1.24
CA GLU A 371 -6.01 -18.22 -1.26
C GLU A 371 -5.28 -16.95 -0.81
N LEU A 372 -4.33 -17.02 0.11
CA LEU A 372 -3.47 -15.89 0.47
C LEU A 372 -2.69 -15.38 -0.75
N GLY A 373 -2.09 -16.28 -1.52
CA GLY A 373 -1.40 -15.94 -2.76
C GLY A 373 -2.32 -15.27 -3.80
N ARG A 374 -3.55 -15.77 -3.94
CA ARG A 374 -4.58 -15.21 -4.84
C ARG A 374 -5.06 -13.84 -4.37
N GLN A 375 -5.35 -13.69 -3.08
CA GLN A 375 -5.94 -12.49 -2.51
C GLN A 375 -4.96 -11.31 -2.41
N ARG A 376 -3.65 -11.58 -2.34
CA ARG A 376 -2.61 -10.54 -2.54
C ARG A 376 -2.73 -9.80 -3.88
N ARG A 377 -3.37 -10.42 -4.89
CA ARG A 377 -3.62 -9.84 -6.22
C ARG A 377 -5.04 -9.30 -6.36
N ARG A 378 -6.02 -9.88 -5.65
CA ARG A 378 -7.44 -9.53 -5.71
C ARG A 378 -8.15 -9.86 -4.40
N GLU A 379 -8.42 -8.84 -3.59
CA GLU A 379 -9.18 -8.96 -2.32
C GLU A 379 -10.67 -9.27 -2.57
N TYR A 380 -11.31 -10.04 -1.68
CA TYR A 380 -12.75 -10.36 -1.75
C TYR A 380 -13.63 -9.30 -1.08
N GLY A 381 -13.08 -8.48 -0.18
CA GLY A 381 -13.80 -7.38 0.45
C GLY A 381 -14.37 -7.74 1.82
N LEU A 382 -13.50 -8.18 2.74
CA LEU A 382 -13.79 -8.45 4.15
C LEU A 382 -14.64 -7.34 4.76
N PRO A 383 -15.80 -7.64 5.37
CA PRO A 383 -16.67 -6.63 5.95
C PRO A 383 -16.11 -6.10 7.29
N THR A 384 -16.43 -4.84 7.57
CA THR A 384 -16.29 -4.31 8.94
C THR A 384 -17.33 -4.94 9.87
N TRP A 385 -17.11 -4.90 11.19
CA TRP A 385 -18.04 -5.43 12.19
C TRP A 385 -19.45 -4.92 11.99
N ARG A 386 -19.63 -3.59 11.89
CA ARG A 386 -20.96 -3.03 11.65
C ARG A 386 -21.57 -3.51 10.34
N SER A 387 -20.77 -3.60 9.26
CA SER A 387 -21.25 -4.15 7.98
C SER A 387 -21.67 -5.62 8.09
N LEU A 388 -20.96 -6.42 8.88
CA LEU A 388 -21.32 -7.81 9.16
C LEU A 388 -22.64 -7.89 9.95
N ILE A 389 -22.82 -7.05 10.97
CA ILE A 389 -24.04 -7.06 11.79
C ILE A 389 -25.26 -6.58 11.01
N ILE A 390 -25.16 -5.48 10.26
CA ILE A 390 -26.32 -4.93 9.52
C ILE A 390 -26.48 -5.54 8.12
N GLU A 391 -25.56 -6.40 7.70
CA GLU A 391 -25.53 -7.08 6.39
C GLU A 391 -25.43 -6.14 5.18
N ARG A 392 -24.84 -4.95 5.34
CA ARG A 392 -24.71 -3.93 4.27
C ARG A 392 -23.30 -3.39 4.13
N LYS A 393 -22.91 -3.05 2.90
CA LYS A 393 -21.60 -2.45 2.63
C LYS A 393 -21.51 -1.03 3.19
N LYS A 394 -20.34 -0.68 3.73
CA LYS A 394 -20.04 0.68 4.16
C LYS A 394 -19.74 1.55 2.94
N ILE A 395 -20.39 2.70 2.81
CA ILE A 395 -20.04 3.67 1.77
C ILE A 395 -18.69 4.31 2.14
N PRO A 396 -17.68 4.28 1.26
CA PRO A 396 -16.40 4.92 1.52
C PRO A 396 -16.59 6.40 1.87
N ASN A 397 -16.02 6.84 3.00
CA ASN A 397 -16.06 8.22 3.49
C ASN A 397 -17.44 8.77 3.91
N ALA A 398 -18.50 7.93 3.96
CA ALA A 398 -19.79 8.33 4.52
C ALA A 398 -20.04 7.73 5.91
N ARG A 399 -20.94 8.36 6.68
CA ARG A 399 -21.48 7.80 7.95
C ARG A 399 -22.59 6.78 7.72
N GLU A 400 -23.04 6.63 6.48
CA GLU A 400 -24.14 5.79 6.06
C GLU A 400 -23.64 4.47 5.44
N TRP A 401 -24.52 3.48 5.42
CA TRP A 401 -24.31 2.20 4.74
C TRP A 401 -25.14 2.16 3.47
N SER A 402 -24.62 1.52 2.43
CA SER A 402 -25.34 1.42 1.17
C SER A 402 -26.54 0.49 1.32
N ASN A 403 -27.43 0.51 0.34
CA ASN A 403 -28.47 -0.52 0.21
C ASN A 403 -27.93 -1.83 -0.40
N GLU A 404 -26.64 -1.90 -0.72
CA GLU A 404 -26.04 -3.13 -1.25
C GLU A 404 -25.73 -4.10 -0.10
N PRO A 405 -26.15 -5.37 -0.21
CA PRO A 405 -25.79 -6.38 0.77
C PRO A 405 -24.29 -6.66 0.74
N ILE A 406 -23.75 -7.12 1.87
CA ILE A 406 -22.44 -7.77 1.88
C ILE A 406 -22.51 -9.10 1.12
N ASP A 407 -21.36 -9.64 0.73
CA ASP A 407 -21.30 -10.94 0.05
C ASP A 407 -21.95 -12.05 0.91
N GLU A 408 -22.78 -12.89 0.28
CA GLU A 408 -23.54 -13.97 0.91
C GLU A 408 -22.63 -14.92 1.70
N TYR A 409 -21.39 -15.13 1.24
CA TYR A 409 -20.42 -15.94 1.96
C TYR A 409 -20.11 -15.43 3.38
N TYR A 410 -20.20 -14.10 3.62
CA TYR A 410 -20.01 -13.52 4.95
C TYR A 410 -21.27 -13.57 5.81
N ILE A 411 -22.47 -13.55 5.19
CA ILE A 411 -23.75 -13.62 5.91
C ILE A 411 -23.85 -14.96 6.66
N HIS A 412 -23.48 -16.06 6.01
CA HIS A 412 -23.56 -17.41 6.58
C HIS A 412 -22.67 -17.64 7.81
N VAL A 413 -21.60 -16.86 7.99
CA VAL A 413 -20.67 -17.01 9.12
C VAL A 413 -20.94 -16.03 10.26
N LYS A 414 -21.83 -15.06 10.04
CA LYS A 414 -22.20 -14.03 11.03
C LYS A 414 -22.67 -14.62 12.36
N TYR A 415 -23.64 -15.52 12.34
CA TYR A 415 -24.21 -16.10 13.56
C TYR A 415 -23.23 -17.02 14.31
N PRO A 416 -22.49 -17.91 13.62
CA PRO A 416 -21.36 -18.62 14.25
C PRO A 416 -20.35 -17.68 14.93
N ILE A 417 -19.99 -16.56 14.28
CA ILE A 417 -19.08 -15.55 14.85
C ILE A 417 -19.68 -14.92 16.12
N LEU A 418 -20.94 -14.51 16.09
CA LEU A 418 -21.63 -13.93 17.25
C LEU A 418 -21.67 -14.90 18.45
N LEU A 419 -21.92 -16.19 18.18
CA LEU A 419 -21.93 -17.21 19.23
C LEU A 419 -20.55 -17.38 19.86
N ALA A 420 -19.50 -17.49 19.05
CA ALA A 420 -18.13 -17.65 19.53
C ALA A 420 -17.65 -16.43 20.33
N LEU A 421 -17.99 -15.22 19.89
CA LEU A 421 -17.68 -13.98 20.61
C LEU A 421 -18.47 -13.86 21.92
N HIS A 422 -19.72 -14.31 21.95
CA HIS A 422 -20.51 -14.36 23.18
C HIS A 422 -19.89 -15.29 24.22
N GLN A 423 -19.43 -16.48 23.81
CA GLN A 423 -18.75 -17.44 24.69
C GLN A 423 -17.46 -16.89 25.31
N LYS A 424 -16.83 -15.90 24.66
CA LYS A 424 -15.64 -15.20 25.18
C LYS A 424 -15.96 -13.86 25.83
N SER A 425 -17.23 -13.58 26.13
CA SER A 425 -17.70 -12.34 26.76
C SER A 425 -17.33 -11.06 25.98
N LEU A 426 -17.27 -11.15 24.66
CA LEU A 426 -17.06 -10.00 23.77
C LEU A 426 -18.37 -9.47 23.18
N VAL A 427 -19.44 -10.26 23.27
CA VAL A 427 -20.81 -9.90 22.88
C VAL A 427 -21.74 -10.33 24.01
N LYS A 428 -22.63 -9.44 24.46
CA LYS A 428 -23.67 -9.76 25.43
C LYS A 428 -24.99 -9.96 24.72
N LEU A 429 -25.48 -11.20 24.78
CA LEU A 429 -26.80 -11.57 24.30
C LEU A 429 -27.66 -11.91 25.50
N THR A 430 -28.95 -11.54 25.43
CA THR A 430 -29.96 -12.04 26.36
C THR A 430 -30.19 -13.54 26.14
N LYS A 431 -30.86 -14.21 27.08
CA LYS A 431 -31.22 -15.63 26.93
C LYS A 431 -32.10 -15.86 25.70
N GLU A 432 -33.02 -14.94 25.41
CA GLU A 432 -33.89 -14.99 24.24
C GLU A 432 -33.08 -14.86 22.94
N GLN A 433 -32.24 -13.83 22.83
CA GLN A 433 -31.34 -13.65 21.68
C GLN A 433 -30.42 -14.85 21.45
N LEU A 434 -29.87 -15.43 22.53
CA LEU A 434 -29.03 -16.61 22.43
C LEU A 434 -29.80 -17.84 21.92
N THR A 435 -31.09 -17.94 22.27
CA THR A 435 -31.96 -19.03 21.79
C THR A 435 -32.26 -18.86 20.31
N THR A 436 -32.65 -17.66 19.88
CA THR A 436 -32.84 -17.31 18.46
C THR A 436 -31.57 -17.54 17.63
N LEU A 437 -30.41 -17.14 18.17
CA LEU A 437 -29.11 -17.32 17.52
C LEU A 437 -28.80 -18.81 17.27
N LYS A 438 -29.02 -19.66 18.28
CA LYS A 438 -28.81 -21.11 18.17
C LYS A 438 -29.74 -21.74 17.14
N GLN A 439 -31.03 -21.36 17.15
CA GLN A 439 -32.00 -21.82 16.15
C GLN A 439 -31.61 -21.43 14.73
N LYS A 440 -31.05 -20.22 14.53
CA LYS A 440 -30.54 -19.78 13.22
C LYS A 440 -29.37 -20.64 12.75
N ILE A 441 -28.38 -20.88 13.62
CA ILE A 441 -27.23 -21.73 13.30
C ILE A 441 -27.69 -23.15 12.96
N GLU A 442 -28.60 -23.73 13.74
CA GLU A 442 -29.14 -25.08 13.49
C GLU A 442 -29.95 -25.14 12.18
N GLY A 443 -30.77 -24.12 11.89
CA GLY A 443 -31.54 -24.04 10.66
C GLY A 443 -30.70 -23.82 9.40
N GLU A 444 -29.57 -23.11 9.50
CA GLU A 444 -28.62 -22.91 8.40
C GLU A 444 -27.73 -24.14 8.16
N ARG A 445 -27.43 -24.92 9.21
CA ARG A 445 -26.70 -26.19 9.11
C ARG A 445 -27.38 -27.20 8.15
N TRP A 446 -28.71 -27.13 8.04
CA TRP A 446 -29.49 -27.96 7.11
C TRP A 446 -29.38 -27.53 5.64
N LYS A 447 -29.09 -26.25 5.36
CA LYS A 447 -28.87 -25.74 4.00
C LYS A 447 -27.46 -26.05 3.49
N LEU A 448 -26.47 -26.12 4.38
CA LEU A 448 -25.07 -26.42 4.04
C LEU A 448 -24.84 -27.88 3.61
N LEU A 449 -25.74 -28.81 3.97
CA LEU A 449 -25.68 -30.20 3.53
C LEU A 449 -26.29 -30.43 2.13
N GLN A 450 -26.76 -29.36 1.46
CA GLN A 450 -27.40 -29.43 0.13
C GLN A 450 -26.57 -28.78 -1.00
N ILE A 451 -25.36 -28.26 -0.72
CA ILE A 451 -24.46 -27.66 -1.72
C ILE A 451 -23.31 -28.61 -2.05
#